data_AF-A0A654THX0-F1
#
_entry.id   AF-A0A654THX0-F1
#
_cell.length_a   1.000
_cell.length_b   1.000
_cell.length_c   1.000
_cell.angle_alpha   90.00
_cell.angle_beta   90.00
_cell.angle_gamma   90.00
#
_symmetry.space_group_name_H-M   'P 1'
#
loop_
_entity.id
_entity.type
_entity.pdbx_description
1 polymer ?
#
loop_
_entity_poly.entity_id
_entity_poly.type
_entity_poly.pdbx_seq_one_letter_code
_entity_poly.pdbx_strand_id
1 'polypeptide(L)'
;MHGTWLVAIVSGQLSPTEKFLKDLLAAFADAPVVIGPTAPMLTAAHRSASEAISGMNAVAGWRGAPRPVLARELLPERALTGDASAIVALHTDVMRPLADAGPTLIETLDAYLDCGGAIEACARKLFVHPNTVRYRLKRITDFTGRDPTQPRDAYVLRVAATVGQLNYPTPH
;
A
#
# COMPACT_ATOMS: atom_id res chain seq x y z
N MET A 1 24.36 15.65 17.08
CA MET A 1 23.46 14.94 16.14
C MET A 1 22.16 15.72 16.07
N HIS A 2 21.96 16.52 15.03
CA HIS A 2 20.66 17.16 14.74
C HIS A 2 19.89 16.24 13.81
N GLY A 3 19.18 15.28 14.39
CA GLY A 3 18.21 14.45 13.68
C GLY A 3 16.93 14.42 14.51
N THR A 4 15.82 14.84 13.92
CA THR A 4 14.51 14.86 14.58
C THR A 4 13.94 13.45 14.76
N TRP A 5 14.50 12.45 14.06
CA TRP A 5 14.03 11.07 14.03
C TRP A 5 15.13 10.07 14.37
N LEU A 6 14.74 9.00 15.05
CA LEU A 6 15.60 7.86 15.37
C LEU A 6 15.25 6.69 14.43
N VAL A 7 16.26 6.13 13.77
CA VAL A 7 16.12 4.90 12.97
C VAL A 7 16.80 3.76 13.72
N ALA A 8 16.04 2.70 14.02
CA ALA A 8 16.56 1.49 14.65
C ALA A 8 16.46 0.31 13.66
N ILE A 9 17.56 -0.42 13.48
CA ILE A 9 17.58 -1.68 12.72
C ILE A 9 17.63 -2.81 13.74
N VAL A 10 16.63 -3.68 13.70
CA VAL A 10 16.53 -4.84 14.58
C VAL A 10 16.74 -6.12 13.75
N SER A 11 17.68 -6.96 14.18
CA SER A 11 17.86 -8.30 13.61
C SER A 11 17.02 -9.32 14.36
N GLY A 12 16.25 -10.12 13.64
CA GLY A 12 15.39 -11.17 14.22
C GLY A 12 14.01 -11.18 13.59
N GLN A 13 13.18 -12.16 13.98
CA GLN A 13 11.75 -12.10 13.68
C GLN A 13 11.10 -11.07 14.59
N LEU A 14 10.24 -10.25 14.01
CA LEU A 14 9.46 -9.24 14.72
C LEU A 14 7.98 -9.48 14.42
N SER A 15 7.27 -10.03 15.40
CA SER A 15 5.81 -10.14 15.36
C SER A 15 5.17 -8.92 16.04
N PRO A 16 4.06 -8.37 15.50
CA PRO A 16 3.29 -7.31 16.17
C PRO A 16 2.85 -7.64 17.60
N THR A 17 2.75 -8.93 17.95
CA THR A 17 2.34 -9.40 19.28
C THR A 17 3.50 -9.58 20.25
N GLU A 18 4.75 -9.46 19.80
CA GLU A 18 5.91 -9.64 20.65
C GLU A 18 6.03 -8.52 21.68
N LYS A 19 6.33 -8.93 22.92
CA LYS A 19 6.59 -8.01 24.03
C LYS A 19 7.68 -6.99 23.68
N PHE A 20 8.72 -7.42 22.97
CA PHE A 20 9.81 -6.56 22.53
C PHE A 20 9.33 -5.36 21.70
N LEU A 21 8.40 -5.55 20.76
CA LEU A 21 7.88 -4.45 19.95
C LEU A 21 7.09 -3.45 20.82
N LYS A 22 6.30 -3.95 21.79
CA LYS A 22 5.56 -3.08 22.72
C LYS A 22 6.51 -2.26 23.58
N ASP A 23 7.53 -2.90 24.15
CA ASP A 23 8.54 -2.25 24.99
C ASP A 23 9.33 -1.21 24.17
N LEU A 24 9.67 -1.54 22.92
CA LEU A 24 10.33 -0.63 21.99
C LEU A 24 9.45 0.58 21.67
N LEU A 25 8.16 0.39 21.37
CA LEU A 25 7.22 1.48 21.07
C LEU A 25 6.98 2.41 22.28
N ALA A 26 7.12 1.90 23.49
CA ALA A 26 7.06 2.71 24.71
C ALA A 26 8.29 3.60 24.91
N ALA A 27 9.42 3.29 24.25
CA ALA A 27 10.63 4.12 24.27
C ALA A 27 10.58 5.31 23.30
N PHE A 28 9.62 5.35 22.38
CA PHE A 28 9.39 6.47 21.45
C PHE A 28 8.31 7.41 21.98
N ALA A 29 8.38 8.69 21.58
CA ALA A 29 7.31 9.64 21.80
C ALA A 29 5.97 9.16 21.17
N ASP A 30 4.85 9.77 21.57
CA ASP A 30 3.51 9.55 20.99
C ASP A 30 3.36 10.11 19.56
N ALA A 31 4.44 10.05 18.79
CA ALA A 31 4.50 10.35 17.37
C ALA A 31 4.30 9.07 16.53
N PRO A 32 4.02 9.21 15.23
CA PRO A 32 3.99 8.09 14.30
C PRO A 32 5.27 7.25 14.36
N VAL A 33 5.12 5.95 14.22
CA VAL A 33 6.24 5.00 14.10
C VAL A 33 6.03 4.22 12.81
N VAL A 34 6.98 4.33 11.89
CA VAL A 34 6.95 3.63 10.60
C VAL A 34 8.00 2.52 10.58
N ILE A 35 7.59 1.35 10.12
CA ILE A 35 8.45 0.17 9.97
C ILE A 35 8.66 -0.11 8.48
N GLY A 36 9.92 -0.15 8.05
CA GLY A 36 10.32 -0.56 6.70
C GLY A 36 10.20 -2.07 6.47
N PRO A 37 10.34 -2.56 5.24
CA PRO A 37 10.31 -3.99 4.94
C PRO A 37 11.43 -4.76 5.66
N THR A 38 11.21 -6.04 5.94
CA THR A 38 12.27 -6.92 6.46
C THR A 38 13.35 -7.12 5.40
N ALA A 39 14.61 -7.01 5.80
CA ALA A 39 15.75 -7.25 4.92
C ALA A 39 16.43 -8.59 5.29
N PRO A 40 16.81 -9.42 4.30
CA PRO A 40 17.46 -10.71 4.57
C PRO A 40 18.91 -10.55 5.06
N MET A 41 19.52 -9.39 4.84
CA MET A 41 20.91 -9.09 5.17
C MET A 41 21.07 -7.64 5.59
N LEU A 42 22.08 -7.35 6.43
CA LEU A 42 22.37 -5.99 6.89
C LEU A 42 22.69 -5.03 5.73
N THR A 43 23.33 -5.52 4.66
CA THR A 43 23.61 -4.73 3.45
C THR A 43 22.32 -4.26 2.75
N ALA A 44 21.23 -5.00 2.87
CA ALA A 44 19.91 -4.62 2.35
C ALA A 44 19.10 -3.75 3.34
N ALA A 45 19.56 -3.58 4.59
CA ALA A 45 18.87 -2.79 5.60
C ALA A 45 18.76 -1.30 5.24
N HIS A 46 19.67 -0.78 4.40
CA HIS A 46 19.54 0.58 3.87
C HIS A 46 18.22 0.78 3.11
N ARG A 47 17.77 -0.20 2.31
CA ARG A 47 16.46 -0.11 1.63
C ARG A 47 15.30 -0.06 2.62
N SER A 48 15.35 -0.92 3.64
CA SER A 48 14.36 -0.91 4.73
C SER A 48 14.29 0.47 5.42
N ALA A 49 15.45 1.02 5.79
CA ALA A 49 15.55 2.33 6.41
C ALA A 49 15.06 3.45 5.49
N SER A 50 15.44 3.45 4.22
CA SER A 50 15.01 4.46 3.24
C SER A 50 13.49 4.44 3.05
N GLU A 51 12.87 3.28 2.96
CA GLU A 51 11.41 3.16 2.89
C GLU A 51 10.72 3.60 4.19
N ALA A 52 11.29 3.26 5.35
CA ALA A 52 10.77 3.70 6.64
C ALA A 52 10.83 5.23 6.77
N ILE A 53 11.93 5.86 6.37
CA ILE A 53 12.10 7.33 6.35
C ILE A 53 11.12 7.97 5.38
N SER A 54 10.99 7.42 4.16
CA SER A 54 9.98 7.88 3.20
C SER A 54 8.57 7.80 3.78
N GLY A 55 8.23 6.70 4.44
CA GLY A 55 6.96 6.56 5.15
C GLY A 55 6.83 7.56 6.31
N MET A 56 7.88 7.84 7.08
CA MET A 56 7.85 8.87 8.13
C MET A 56 7.56 10.27 7.57
N ASN A 57 8.12 10.61 6.40
CA ASN A 57 7.81 11.85 5.69
C ASN A 57 6.35 11.90 5.20
N ALA A 58 5.78 10.75 4.85
CA ALA A 58 4.47 10.64 4.21
C ALA A 58 3.29 10.36 5.16
N VAL A 59 3.55 9.84 6.37
CA VAL A 59 2.51 9.34 7.31
C VAL A 59 1.50 10.40 7.72
N ALA A 60 1.87 11.69 7.69
CA ALA A 60 0.96 12.80 7.94
C ALA A 60 -0.22 12.85 6.94
N GLY A 61 -0.06 12.27 5.74
CA GLY A 61 -1.13 12.10 4.76
C GLY A 61 -2.24 11.13 5.19
N TRP A 62 -1.96 10.22 6.13
CA TRP A 62 -2.93 9.30 6.71
C TRP A 62 -3.11 9.56 8.21
N ARG A 63 -3.99 10.51 8.56
CA ARG A 63 -4.26 10.92 9.96
C ARG A 63 -4.64 9.79 10.91
N GLY A 64 -5.26 8.73 10.38
CA GLY A 64 -5.68 7.55 11.14
C GLY A 64 -4.73 6.35 11.01
N ALA A 65 -3.47 6.57 10.60
CA ALA A 65 -2.50 5.49 10.47
C ALA A 65 -2.30 4.77 11.82
N PRO A 66 -2.22 3.43 11.83
CA PRO A 66 -1.93 2.68 13.05
C PRO A 66 -0.53 3.01 13.57
N ARG A 67 -0.30 2.78 14.87
CA ARG A 67 1.02 2.89 15.49
C ARG A 67 1.45 1.50 16.01
N PRO A 68 2.45 0.85 15.39
CA PRO A 68 3.22 1.28 14.22
C PRO A 68 2.45 1.06 12.91
N VAL A 69 2.89 1.73 11.84
CA VAL A 69 2.41 1.50 10.46
C VAL A 69 3.57 0.98 9.60
N LEU A 70 3.30 0.07 8.67
CA LEU A 70 4.32 -0.39 7.73
C LEU A 70 4.46 0.62 6.59
N ALA A 71 5.69 0.85 6.13
CA ALA A 71 5.97 1.75 5.00
C ALA A 71 5.23 1.32 3.71
N ARG A 72 4.95 0.01 3.55
CA ARG A 72 4.15 -0.54 2.44
C ARG A 72 2.65 -0.21 2.51
N GLU A 73 2.14 0.18 3.68
CA GLU A 73 0.76 0.64 3.81
C GLU A 73 0.60 2.11 3.44
N LEU A 74 1.70 2.85 3.28
CA LEU A 74 1.77 4.27 2.94
C LEU A 74 2.13 4.51 1.47
N LEU A 75 1.96 3.52 0.59
CA LEU A 75 2.35 3.64 -0.82
C LEU A 75 1.73 4.87 -1.52
N PRO A 76 0.42 5.17 -1.37
CA PRO A 76 -0.14 6.36 -1.97
C PRO A 76 0.50 7.66 -1.49
N GLU A 77 0.67 7.83 -0.17
CA GLU A 77 1.23 9.04 0.42
C GLU A 77 2.71 9.20 0.05
N ARG A 78 3.47 8.10 0.04
CA ARG A 78 4.86 8.07 -0.41
C ARG A 78 4.97 8.46 -1.89
N ALA A 79 4.12 7.90 -2.75
CA ALA A 79 4.09 8.25 -4.17
C ALA A 79 3.76 9.75 -4.39
N LEU A 80 2.76 10.27 -3.67
CA LEU A 80 2.36 11.68 -3.73
C LEU A 80 3.43 12.65 -3.24
N THR A 81 4.33 12.19 -2.37
CA THR A 81 5.51 12.95 -1.90
C THR A 81 6.74 12.78 -2.79
N GLY A 82 6.62 12.05 -3.91
CA GLY A 82 7.67 11.89 -4.91
C GLY A 82 8.57 10.67 -4.72
N ASP A 83 8.19 9.71 -3.86
CA ASP A 83 8.93 8.47 -3.68
C ASP A 83 8.77 7.54 -4.90
N ALA A 84 9.80 7.51 -5.75
CA ALA A 84 9.85 6.64 -6.92
C ALA A 84 9.72 5.14 -6.58
N SER A 85 10.25 4.70 -5.43
CA SER A 85 10.14 3.30 -5.01
C SER A 85 8.70 2.91 -4.68
N ALA A 86 7.90 3.85 -4.16
CA ALA A 86 6.48 3.64 -3.91
C ALA A 86 5.67 3.56 -5.21
N ILE A 87 6.01 4.38 -6.21
CA ILE A 87 5.41 4.30 -7.56
C ILE A 87 5.70 2.94 -8.19
N VAL A 88 6.97 2.48 -8.12
CA VAL A 88 7.36 1.16 -8.62
C VAL A 88 6.61 0.04 -7.89
N ALA A 89 6.44 0.13 -6.57
CA ALA A 89 5.69 -0.86 -5.80
C ALA A 89 4.19 -0.87 -6.17
N LEU A 90 3.54 0.29 -6.31
CA LEU A 90 2.14 0.38 -6.78
C LEU A 90 1.97 -0.27 -8.16
N HIS A 91 2.93 -0.06 -9.06
CA HIS A 91 2.89 -0.70 -10.37
C HIS A 91 3.13 -2.22 -10.26
N THR A 92 4.19 -2.64 -9.58
CA THR A 92 4.70 -4.02 -9.59
C THR A 92 3.84 -4.98 -8.76
N ASP A 93 3.32 -4.50 -7.62
CA ASP A 93 2.63 -5.33 -6.64
C ASP A 93 1.10 -5.24 -6.77
N VAL A 94 0.58 -4.20 -7.44
CA VAL A 94 -0.87 -4.00 -7.61
C VAL A 94 -1.27 -4.08 -9.08
N MET A 95 -0.72 -3.22 -9.94
CA MET A 95 -1.19 -3.13 -11.32
C MET A 95 -0.73 -4.30 -12.21
N ARG A 96 0.52 -4.76 -12.08
CA ARG A 96 1.03 -5.88 -12.87
C ARG A 96 0.26 -7.18 -12.61
N PRO A 97 0.01 -7.62 -11.36
CA PRO A 97 -0.81 -8.81 -11.10
C PRO A 97 -2.23 -8.72 -11.69
N LEU A 98 -2.84 -7.53 -11.67
CA LEU A 98 -4.15 -7.30 -12.28
C LEU A 98 -4.09 -7.36 -13.81
N ALA A 99 -3.05 -6.79 -14.42
CA ALA A 99 -2.83 -6.87 -15.86
C ALA A 99 -2.63 -8.31 -16.32
N ASP A 100 -1.81 -9.08 -15.59
CA ASP A 100 -1.54 -10.50 -15.86
C ASP A 100 -2.80 -11.37 -15.71
N ALA A 101 -3.68 -11.03 -14.75
CA ALA A 101 -4.95 -11.71 -14.53
C ALA A 101 -6.03 -11.39 -15.58
N GLY A 102 -5.84 -10.32 -16.36
CA GLY A 102 -6.65 -9.95 -17.52
C GLY A 102 -7.31 -8.57 -17.41
N PRO A 103 -7.53 -7.90 -18.57
CA PRO A 103 -7.98 -6.50 -18.63
C PRO A 103 -9.36 -6.27 -17.99
N THR A 104 -10.20 -7.31 -17.95
CA THR A 104 -11.54 -7.25 -17.36
C THR A 104 -11.53 -6.94 -15.86
N LEU A 105 -10.49 -7.34 -15.12
CA LEU A 105 -10.41 -7.01 -13.69
C LEU A 105 -10.09 -5.53 -13.48
N ILE A 106 -9.20 -4.95 -14.28
CA ILE A 106 -8.88 -3.52 -14.26
C ILE A 106 -10.13 -2.71 -14.63
N GLU A 107 -10.82 -3.08 -15.71
CA GLU A 107 -12.09 -2.44 -16.11
C GLU A 107 -13.14 -2.49 -14.99
N THR A 108 -13.24 -3.62 -14.29
CA THR A 108 -14.20 -3.78 -13.18
C THR A 108 -13.80 -2.94 -11.98
N LEU A 109 -12.51 -2.86 -11.65
CA LEU A 109 -11.99 -2.03 -10.57
C LEU A 109 -12.28 -0.54 -10.85
N ASP A 110 -11.96 -0.06 -12.04
CA ASP A 110 -12.19 1.33 -12.44
C ASP A 110 -13.68 1.66 -12.38
N ALA A 111 -14.53 0.83 -13.00
CA ALA A 111 -15.97 1.01 -12.96
C ALA A 111 -16.54 0.98 -11.53
N TYR A 112 -16.04 0.10 -10.67
CA TYR A 112 -16.48 -0.01 -9.28
C TYR A 112 -16.12 1.23 -8.47
N LEU A 113 -14.88 1.69 -8.57
CA LEU A 113 -14.42 2.87 -7.86
C LEU A 113 -15.11 4.14 -8.37
N ASP A 114 -15.40 4.24 -9.68
CA ASP A 114 -16.14 5.37 -10.27
C ASP A 114 -17.60 5.42 -9.81
N CYS A 115 -18.17 4.25 -9.53
CA CYS A 115 -19.50 4.13 -8.95
C CYS A 115 -19.52 4.37 -7.43
N GLY A 116 -18.44 4.90 -6.84
CA GLY A 116 -18.35 5.16 -5.40
C GLY A 116 -18.40 3.89 -4.55
N GLY A 117 -17.98 2.74 -5.10
CA GLY A 117 -18.04 1.45 -4.41
C GLY A 117 -19.41 0.77 -4.42
N ALA A 118 -20.36 1.26 -5.24
CA ALA A 118 -21.69 0.67 -5.36
C ALA A 118 -21.72 -0.49 -6.39
N ILE A 119 -21.92 -1.71 -5.90
CA ILE A 119 -21.95 -2.95 -6.72
C ILE A 119 -23.05 -2.88 -7.79
N GLU A 120 -24.26 -2.45 -7.42
CA GLU A 120 -25.39 -2.40 -8.34
C GLU A 120 -25.18 -1.38 -9.48
N ALA A 121 -24.56 -0.24 -9.17
CA ALA A 121 -24.25 0.77 -10.18
C ALA A 121 -23.13 0.28 -11.12
N CYS A 122 -22.10 -0.37 -10.56
CA CYS A 122 -21.02 -0.99 -11.34
C CYS A 122 -21.55 -2.10 -12.27
N ALA A 123 -22.42 -2.97 -11.75
CA ALA A 123 -23.05 -4.04 -12.52
C ALA A 123 -23.83 -3.51 -13.72
N ARG A 124 -24.62 -2.43 -13.53
CA ARG A 124 -25.33 -1.73 -14.61
C ARG A 124 -24.36 -1.10 -15.62
N LYS A 125 -23.30 -0.44 -15.15
CA LYS A 125 -22.28 0.20 -16.02
C LYS A 125 -21.57 -0.81 -16.92
N LEU A 126 -21.30 -2.01 -16.39
CA LEU A 126 -20.60 -3.09 -17.08
C LEU A 126 -21.51 -4.09 -17.81
N PHE A 127 -22.84 -3.93 -17.73
CA PHE A 127 -23.82 -4.87 -18.28
C PHE A 127 -23.62 -6.32 -17.81
N VAL A 128 -23.30 -6.50 -16.52
CA VAL A 128 -23.13 -7.82 -15.89
C VAL A 128 -24.03 -7.98 -14.68
N HIS A 129 -24.18 -9.21 -14.19
CA HIS A 129 -24.90 -9.47 -12.95
C HIS A 129 -24.09 -8.98 -11.72
N PRO A 130 -24.73 -8.45 -10.64
CA PRO A 130 -24.04 -8.03 -9.41
C PRO A 130 -23.12 -9.09 -8.80
N ASN A 131 -23.49 -10.38 -8.89
CA ASN A 131 -22.62 -11.49 -8.44
C ASN A 131 -21.32 -11.59 -9.24
N THR A 132 -21.32 -11.26 -10.53
CA THR A 132 -20.11 -11.21 -11.35
C THR A 132 -19.18 -10.11 -10.87
N VAL A 133 -19.72 -8.94 -10.49
CA VAL A 133 -18.93 -7.86 -9.88
C VAL A 133 -18.31 -8.34 -8.56
N ARG A 134 -19.11 -8.91 -7.64
CA ARG A 134 -18.59 -9.46 -6.36
C ARG A 134 -17.47 -10.47 -6.58
N TYR A 135 -17.65 -11.38 -7.53
CA TYR A 135 -16.63 -12.36 -7.89
C TYR A 135 -15.34 -11.69 -8.38
N ARG A 136 -15.44 -10.71 -9.29
CA ARG A 136 -14.27 -9.99 -9.80
C ARG A 136 -13.58 -9.15 -8.73
N LEU A 137 -14.33 -8.50 -7.83
CA LEU A 137 -13.76 -7.78 -6.68
C LEU A 137 -13.00 -8.72 -5.75
N LYS A 138 -13.55 -9.90 -5.45
CA LYS A 138 -12.83 -10.93 -4.68
C LYS A 138 -11.52 -11.34 -5.38
N ARG A 139 -11.57 -11.56 -6.70
CA ARG A 139 -10.36 -11.88 -7.49
C ARG A 139 -9.33 -10.76 -7.44
N ILE A 140 -9.74 -9.50 -7.50
CA ILE A 140 -8.83 -8.35 -7.32
C ILE A 140 -8.13 -8.43 -5.97
N THR A 141 -8.86 -8.75 -4.90
CA THR A 141 -8.27 -8.98 -3.57
C THR A 141 -7.30 -10.15 -3.56
N ASP A 142 -7.64 -11.27 -4.20
CA ASP A 142 -6.77 -12.44 -4.27
C ASP A 142 -5.43 -12.13 -4.97
N PHE A 143 -5.43 -11.28 -6.00
CA PHE A 143 -4.22 -10.94 -6.77
C PHE A 143 -3.39 -9.80 -6.17
N THR A 144 -4.03 -8.84 -5.50
CA THR A 144 -3.35 -7.63 -5.00
C THR A 144 -3.14 -7.63 -3.49
N GLY A 145 -3.83 -8.52 -2.77
CA GLY A 145 -3.94 -8.47 -1.31
C GLY A 145 -4.73 -7.27 -0.79
N ARG A 146 -5.41 -6.50 -1.66
CA ARG A 146 -6.16 -5.28 -1.33
C ARG A 146 -7.65 -5.49 -1.57
N ASP A 147 -8.48 -5.23 -0.57
CA ASP A 147 -9.94 -5.36 -0.69
C ASP A 147 -10.57 -4.06 -1.21
N PRO A 148 -11.13 -4.02 -2.43
CA PRO A 148 -11.75 -2.80 -2.97
C PRO A 148 -12.93 -2.29 -2.12
N THR A 149 -13.56 -3.14 -1.30
CA THR A 149 -14.68 -2.75 -0.44
C THR A 149 -14.22 -2.03 0.83
N GLN A 150 -12.95 -2.16 1.19
CA GLN A 150 -12.35 -1.49 2.34
C GLN A 150 -11.84 -0.09 1.92
N PRO A 151 -12.26 1.01 2.56
CA PRO A 151 -11.95 2.36 2.10
C PRO A 151 -10.45 2.65 1.94
N ARG A 152 -9.61 2.12 2.84
CA ARG A 152 -8.15 2.29 2.76
C ARG A 152 -7.55 1.59 1.54
N ASP A 153 -7.95 0.36 1.30
CA ASP A 153 -7.47 -0.43 0.17
C ASP A 153 -8.01 0.09 -1.17
N ALA A 154 -9.28 0.54 -1.20
CA ALA A 154 -9.87 1.23 -2.34
C ALA A 154 -9.06 2.47 -2.75
N TYR A 155 -8.58 3.24 -1.77
CA TYR A 155 -7.70 4.38 -2.02
C TYR A 155 -6.35 3.96 -2.60
N VAL A 156 -5.72 2.92 -2.05
CA VAL A 156 -4.47 2.35 -2.60
C VAL A 156 -4.67 1.89 -4.04
N LEU A 157 -5.75 1.15 -4.31
CA LEU A 157 -6.11 0.66 -5.65
C LEU A 157 -6.38 1.79 -6.63
N ARG A 158 -7.05 2.87 -6.21
CA ARG A 158 -7.30 4.06 -7.05
C ARG A 158 -6.01 4.75 -7.46
N VAL A 159 -5.08 4.94 -6.52
CA VAL A 159 -3.80 5.57 -6.80
C VAL A 159 -2.93 4.64 -7.66
N ALA A 160 -2.93 3.33 -7.41
CA ALA A 160 -2.26 2.36 -8.26
C ALA A 160 -2.78 2.38 -9.70
N ALA A 161 -4.11 2.41 -9.89
CA ALA A 161 -4.72 2.52 -11.21
C ALA A 161 -4.28 3.81 -11.93
N THR A 162 -4.24 4.93 -11.20
CA THR A 162 -3.75 6.21 -11.74
C THR A 162 -2.28 6.13 -12.16
N VAL A 163 -1.42 5.53 -11.33
CA VAL A 163 -0.01 5.28 -11.66
C VAL A 163 0.13 4.43 -12.92
N GLY A 164 -0.67 3.37 -13.05
CA GLY A 164 -0.70 2.52 -14.24
C GLY A 164 -1.09 3.30 -15.51
N GLN A 165 -2.10 4.17 -15.44
CA GLN A 165 -2.54 4.99 -16.58
C GLN A 165 -1.53 6.06 -16.98
N LEU A 166 -0.77 6.60 -16.02
CA LEU A 166 0.26 7.61 -16.28
C LEU A 166 1.52 7.04 -16.93
N ASN A 167 1.59 5.72 -17.18
CA ASN A 167 2.73 5.04 -17.80
C ASN A 167 4.08 5.49 -17.21
N TYR A 168 4.16 5.59 -15.87
CA TYR A 168 5.43 5.93 -15.22
C TYR A 168 6.50 4.94 -15.69
N PRO A 169 7.63 5.41 -16.25
CA PRO A 169 8.70 4.51 -16.66
C PRO A 169 9.24 3.81 -15.41
N THR A 170 8.93 2.52 -15.27
CA THR A 170 9.61 1.66 -14.30
C THR A 170 11.08 1.56 -14.71
N PRO A 171 12.05 1.95 -13.86
CA PRO A 171 13.45 1.71 -14.15
C PRO A 171 13.67 0.21 -14.34
N HIS A 172 14.26 -0.17 -15.48
CA HIS A 172 14.70 -1.54 -15.77
C HIS A 172 15.85 -1.97 -14.86
#